data_AF-A0A7S2B1N4-F1
#
_entry.id   AF-A0A7S2B1N4-F1
#
_cell.length_a   1.000
_cell.length_b   1.000
_cell.length_c   1.000
_cell.angle_alpha   90.00
_cell.angle_beta   90.00
_cell.angle_gamma   90.00
#
_symmetry.space_group_name_H-M   'P 1'
#
loop_
_entity.id
_entity.type
_entity.pdbx_description
1 polymer ?
#
loop_
_entity_poly.entity_id
_entity_poly.type
_entity_poly.pdbx_seq_one_letter_code
_entity_poly.pdbx_strand_id
1 'polypeptide(L)'
;VLREALSEREGIPACEMCLMANGRQLSEDFRRVEDYSLGHGSTISILLRVRGGIDFQHREGSKFGGGGVMSETQANADRRERLRKLALETIDLEKDPYFLKNHLGTFECKLCLTLHNTEGNYLAHTQGKRHQQNLARRAAREEQLGLAAKPNTAKAALAAGRSSIKIGRPGYKVTKSRDAATKQRSLLFEVDYPEAEEGVQPRHRFMSAYEQRVEAPDKNYQYLLFACEPYETVAFKIPNHPIDKGEGRFFTSWDGESKQFSAQLFFQDPSSVKAAPQGSAGAPKRAVSALNAGVLA
;
A
#
# COMPACT_ATOMS: atom_id res chain seq x y z
N VAL A 1 -6.07 -42.78 42.44
CA VAL A 1 -6.66 -43.41 41.23
C VAL A 1 -5.70 -43.19 40.08
N LEU A 2 -5.45 -44.17 39.20
CA LEU A 2 -4.43 -44.06 38.14
C LEU A 2 -4.64 -42.80 37.26
N ARG A 3 -5.88 -42.56 36.82
CA ARG A 3 -6.21 -41.38 35.98
C ARG A 3 -6.05 -40.04 36.70
N GLU A 4 -6.38 -39.95 37.98
CA GLU A 4 -6.20 -38.71 38.77
C GLU A 4 -4.72 -38.38 38.94
N ALA A 5 -3.89 -39.39 39.26
CA ALA A 5 -2.45 -39.20 39.39
C ALA A 5 -1.78 -38.80 38.05
N LEU A 6 -2.26 -39.35 36.93
CA LEU A 6 -1.81 -38.92 35.60
C LEU A 6 -2.32 -37.53 35.24
N SER A 7 -3.52 -37.14 35.69
CA SER A 7 -4.08 -35.80 35.48
C SER A 7 -3.27 -34.73 36.23
N GLU A 8 -2.88 -35.01 37.47
CA GLU A 8 -2.07 -34.10 38.28
C GLU A 8 -0.66 -33.95 37.72
N ARG A 9 -0.09 -35.02 37.16
CA ARG A 9 1.26 -35.01 36.58
C ARG A 9 1.34 -34.36 35.21
N GLU A 10 0.41 -34.67 34.32
CA GLU A 10 0.46 -34.23 32.91
C GLU A 10 -0.43 -32.99 32.65
N GLY A 11 -1.21 -32.55 33.63
CA GLY A 11 -2.08 -31.37 33.51
C GLY A 11 -3.29 -31.54 32.60
N ILE A 12 -3.55 -32.75 32.09
CA ILE A 12 -4.67 -33.07 31.21
C ILE A 12 -5.83 -33.59 32.06
N PRO A 13 -7.07 -33.07 31.92
CA PRO A 13 -8.19 -33.53 32.73
C PRO A 13 -8.53 -35.01 32.45
N ALA A 14 -8.84 -35.76 33.52
CA ALA A 14 -9.11 -37.21 33.48
C ALA A 14 -10.24 -37.65 32.53
N CYS A 15 -11.13 -36.73 32.16
CA CYS A 15 -12.24 -36.96 31.22
C CYS A 15 -11.84 -36.83 29.74
N GLU A 16 -10.65 -36.30 29.45
CA GLU A 16 -10.13 -36.09 28.09
C GLU A 16 -8.96 -37.03 27.73
N MET A 17 -8.44 -37.77 28.72
CA MET A 17 -7.39 -38.76 28.51
C MET A 17 -7.96 -40.13 28.08
N CYS A 18 -7.35 -40.72 27.06
CA CYS A 18 -7.48 -42.12 26.71
C CYS A 18 -6.16 -42.83 27.05
N LEU A 19 -6.22 -43.86 27.90
CA LEU A 19 -5.04 -44.60 28.30
C LEU A 19 -4.92 -45.89 27.49
N MET A 20 -3.75 -46.11 26.90
CA MET A 20 -3.40 -47.31 26.14
C MET A 20 -2.21 -48.01 26.80
N ALA A 21 -2.32 -49.31 27.03
CA ALA A 21 -1.20 -50.15 27.48
C ALA A 21 -1.12 -51.40 26.61
N ASN A 22 0.08 -51.76 26.15
CA ASN A 22 0.32 -52.93 25.29
C ASN A 22 -0.63 -53.02 24.07
N GLY A 23 -0.97 -51.87 23.48
CA GLY A 23 -1.88 -51.80 22.33
C GLY A 23 -3.36 -52.00 22.64
N ARG A 24 -3.77 -52.14 23.90
CA ARG A 24 -5.17 -52.21 24.34
C ARG A 24 -5.59 -50.96 25.09
N GLN A 25 -6.81 -50.52 24.84
CA GLN A 25 -7.43 -49.42 25.60
C GLN A 25 -7.78 -49.90 27.00
N LEU A 26 -7.33 -49.17 28.02
CA LEU A 26 -7.71 -49.43 29.39
C LEU A 26 -9.16 -48.97 29.59
N SER A 27 -10.01 -49.85 30.13
CA SER A 27 -11.40 -49.52 30.45
C SER A 27 -11.48 -48.39 31.48
N GLU A 28 -12.60 -47.69 31.56
CA GLU A 28 -12.73 -46.54 32.47
C GLU A 28 -13.25 -46.94 33.86
N ASP A 29 -13.69 -48.19 34.02
CA ASP A 29 -14.36 -48.70 35.21
C ASP A 29 -13.39 -49.02 36.36
N PHE A 30 -12.15 -49.41 36.04
CA PHE A 30 -11.16 -49.76 37.04
C PHE A 30 -10.35 -48.53 37.48
N ARG A 31 -10.04 -48.42 38.78
CA ARG A 31 -9.45 -47.18 39.35
C ARG A 31 -8.01 -47.35 39.81
N ARG A 32 -7.54 -48.57 40.05
CA ARG A 32 -6.20 -48.84 40.58
C ARG A 32 -5.31 -49.48 39.51
N VAL A 33 -3.99 -49.33 39.68
CA VAL A 33 -2.97 -49.84 38.73
C VAL A 33 -2.96 -51.36 38.69
N GLU A 34 -3.22 -51.99 39.83
CA GLU A 34 -3.27 -53.45 40.02
C GLU A 34 -4.38 -54.11 39.18
N ASP A 35 -5.51 -53.42 38.99
CA ASP A 35 -6.66 -53.92 38.23
C ASP A 35 -6.36 -54.05 36.72
N TYR A 36 -5.36 -53.34 36.23
CA TYR A 36 -4.95 -53.33 34.82
C TYR A 36 -3.78 -54.28 34.52
N SER A 37 -3.36 -55.09 35.50
CA SER A 37 -2.21 -56.01 35.40
C SER A 37 -0.93 -55.32 34.92
N LEU A 38 -0.71 -54.08 35.35
CA LEU A 38 0.46 -53.28 34.98
C LEU A 38 1.59 -53.52 35.99
N GLY A 39 2.73 -54.02 35.51
CA GLY A 39 3.93 -54.23 36.32
C GLY A 39 4.87 -53.02 36.36
N HIS A 40 5.85 -53.05 37.27
CA HIS A 40 6.90 -52.04 37.35
C HIS A 40 7.72 -52.02 36.05
N GLY A 41 7.78 -50.86 35.38
CA GLY A 41 8.44 -50.70 34.08
C GLY A 41 7.51 -50.78 32.85
N SER A 42 6.19 -50.91 33.05
CA SER A 42 5.22 -50.89 31.94
C SER A 42 5.03 -49.46 31.39
N THR A 43 4.97 -49.32 30.06
CA THR A 43 4.73 -48.04 29.39
C THR A 43 3.24 -47.84 29.11
N ILE A 44 2.70 -46.68 29.49
CA ILE A 44 1.32 -46.27 29.19
C ILE A 44 1.37 -45.10 28.22
N SER A 45 0.68 -45.21 27.10
CA SER A 45 0.50 -44.10 26.16
C SER A 45 -0.76 -43.33 26.52
N ILE A 46 -0.62 -42.02 26.70
CA ILE A 46 -1.74 -41.10 26.95
C ILE A 46 -2.10 -40.45 25.61
N LEU A 47 -3.31 -40.71 25.13
CA LEU A 47 -3.84 -40.05 23.93
C LEU A 47 -4.90 -39.04 24.37
N LEU A 48 -4.80 -37.81 23.85
CA LEU A 48 -5.81 -36.79 24.07
C LEU A 48 -7.00 -37.03 23.16
N ARG A 49 -8.19 -37.15 23.74
CA ARG A 49 -9.43 -37.22 22.97
C ARG A 49 -9.83 -35.82 22.53
N VAL A 50 -9.40 -35.40 21.35
CA VAL A 50 -9.79 -34.12 20.76
C VAL A 50 -11.30 -34.17 20.47
N ARG A 51 -12.11 -33.57 21.34
CA ARG A 51 -13.52 -33.28 21.05
C ARG A 51 -13.55 -32.05 20.16
N GLY A 52 -13.77 -32.24 18.86
CA GLY A 52 -14.01 -31.14 17.93
C GLY A 52 -15.29 -30.39 18.28
N GLY A 53 -15.17 -29.31 19.04
CA GLY A 53 -16.25 -28.39 19.39
C GLY A 53 -15.75 -26.96 19.26
N ILE A 54 -16.55 -26.11 18.63
CA ILE A 54 -16.32 -24.66 18.55
C ILE A 54 -16.32 -24.10 19.98
N ASP A 55 -15.29 -23.34 20.34
CA ASP A 55 -15.10 -22.81 21.69
C ASP A 55 -16.23 -21.82 22.06
N PHE A 56 -17.06 -22.17 23.05
CA PHE A 56 -18.24 -21.38 23.47
C PHE A 56 -17.94 -20.42 24.65
N GLN A 57 -16.66 -20.22 24.98
CA GLN A 57 -16.22 -19.57 26.22
C GLN A 57 -16.49 -18.06 26.27
N HIS A 58 -16.74 -17.41 25.12
CA HIS A 58 -16.94 -15.97 25.01
C HIS A 58 -18.38 -15.57 24.62
N ARG A 59 -19.38 -16.35 25.04
CA ARG A 59 -20.80 -16.05 24.78
C ARG A 59 -21.35 -15.11 25.86
N GLU A 60 -21.71 -13.89 25.47
CA GLU A 60 -22.44 -12.95 26.32
C GLU A 60 -23.76 -13.59 26.78
N GLY A 61 -23.94 -13.76 28.10
CA GLY A 61 -25.11 -14.39 28.71
C GLY A 61 -25.05 -15.91 28.90
N SER A 62 -23.95 -16.59 28.55
CA SER A 62 -23.74 -17.99 28.98
C SER A 62 -22.97 -18.04 30.29
N LYS A 63 -23.64 -18.45 31.37
CA LYS A 63 -22.95 -18.70 32.65
C LYS A 63 -21.96 -19.86 32.44
N PHE A 64 -20.72 -19.71 32.88
CA PHE A 64 -19.69 -20.74 32.82
C PHE A 64 -20.23 -22.07 33.39
N GLY A 65 -20.20 -23.14 32.59
CA GLY A 65 -20.73 -24.47 32.95
C GLY A 65 -22.22 -24.70 32.68
N GLY A 66 -22.97 -23.70 32.21
CA GLY A 66 -24.37 -23.84 31.81
C GLY A 66 -24.52 -24.32 30.37
N GLY A 67 -24.52 -25.64 30.16
CA GLY A 67 -24.69 -26.31 28.87
C GLY A 67 -26.07 -26.13 28.23
N GLY A 68 -26.47 -24.91 27.91
CA GLY A 68 -27.60 -24.65 27.02
C GLY A 68 -27.20 -24.97 25.59
N VAL A 69 -27.72 -26.07 25.04
CA VAL A 69 -27.54 -26.47 23.64
C VAL A 69 -27.99 -25.32 22.75
N MET A 70 -27.06 -24.74 21.97
CA MET A 70 -27.39 -23.71 20.99
C MET A 70 -28.45 -24.24 20.03
N SER A 71 -29.56 -23.52 19.88
CA SER A 71 -30.49 -23.83 18.79
C SER A 71 -29.78 -23.67 17.45
N GLU A 72 -30.16 -24.47 16.46
CA GLU A 72 -29.57 -24.41 15.11
C GLU A 72 -29.62 -22.98 14.53
N THR A 73 -30.68 -22.23 14.84
CA THR A 73 -30.85 -20.84 14.42
C THR A 73 -29.78 -19.91 15.01
N GLN A 74 -29.41 -20.12 16.27
CA GLN A 74 -28.42 -19.30 16.97
C GLN A 74 -26.99 -19.64 16.53
N ALA A 75 -26.70 -20.93 16.30
CA ALA A 75 -25.43 -21.36 15.72
C ALA A 75 -25.23 -20.80 14.29
N ASN A 76 -26.30 -20.75 13.48
CA ASN A 76 -26.26 -20.16 12.15
C ASN A 76 -26.12 -18.62 12.18
N ALA A 77 -26.67 -17.93 13.18
CA ALA A 77 -26.46 -16.50 13.39
C ALA A 77 -25.01 -16.20 13.76
N ASP A 78 -24.47 -16.90 14.76
CA ASP A 78 -23.08 -16.75 15.22
C ASP A 78 -22.07 -17.05 14.10
N ARG A 79 -22.30 -18.11 13.31
CA ARG A 79 -21.47 -18.42 12.14
C ARG A 79 -21.47 -17.28 11.12
N ARG A 80 -22.64 -16.68 10.84
CA ARG A 80 -22.76 -15.56 9.89
C ARG A 80 -22.04 -14.32 10.40
N GLU A 81 -22.15 -14.02 11.69
CA GLU A 81 -21.47 -12.88 12.33
C GLU A 81 -19.94 -13.06 12.32
N ARG A 82 -19.46 -14.26 12.66
CA ARG A 82 -18.03 -14.59 12.60
C ARG A 82 -17.46 -14.49 11.20
N LEU A 83 -18.15 -15.02 10.19
CA LEU A 83 -17.74 -14.89 8.79
C LEU A 83 -17.68 -13.43 8.34
N ARG A 84 -18.64 -12.60 8.79
CA ARG A 84 -18.63 -11.15 8.52
C ARG A 84 -17.42 -10.47 9.14
N LYS A 85 -17.06 -10.82 10.39
CA LYS A 85 -15.89 -10.25 11.08
C LYS A 85 -14.58 -10.60 10.37
N LEU A 86 -14.42 -11.87 9.99
CA LEU A 86 -13.26 -12.33 9.19
C LEU A 86 -13.17 -11.60 7.83
N ALA A 87 -14.32 -11.35 7.18
CA ALA A 87 -14.34 -10.59 5.93
C ALA A 87 -13.95 -9.10 6.12
N LEU A 88 -14.39 -8.46 7.22
CA LEU A 88 -14.01 -7.08 7.54
C LEU A 88 -12.52 -6.95 7.91
N GLU A 89 -11.94 -7.97 8.53
CA GLU A 89 -10.49 -8.01 8.83
C GLU A 89 -9.63 -8.12 7.56
N THR A 90 -10.15 -8.71 6.49
CA THR A 90 -9.42 -8.90 5.21
C THR A 90 -9.61 -7.75 4.23
N ILE A 91 -10.73 -7.03 4.29
CA ILE A 91 -11.08 -5.95 3.36
C ILE A 91 -11.29 -4.66 4.16
N ASP A 92 -10.31 -3.77 4.07
CA ASP A 92 -10.41 -2.43 4.60
C ASP A 92 -11.31 -1.57 3.71
N LEU A 93 -12.53 -1.29 4.18
CA LEU A 93 -13.55 -0.54 3.45
C LEU A 93 -13.15 0.92 3.18
N GLU A 94 -12.28 1.50 4.01
CA GLU A 94 -11.81 2.88 3.80
C GLU A 94 -10.89 3.00 2.57
N LYS A 95 -10.28 1.89 2.14
CA LYS A 95 -9.45 1.84 0.94
C LYS A 95 -10.25 1.76 -0.36
N ASP A 96 -11.56 1.48 -0.30
CA ASP A 96 -12.42 1.42 -1.49
C ASP A 96 -12.76 2.84 -1.99
N PRO A 97 -12.32 3.27 -3.18
CA PRO A 97 -12.59 4.61 -3.71
C PRO A 97 -14.08 4.91 -3.96
N TYR A 98 -14.93 3.89 -3.98
CA TYR A 98 -16.36 4.00 -4.28
C TYR A 98 -17.26 3.90 -3.04
N PHE A 99 -16.68 3.62 -1.87
CA PHE A 99 -17.37 3.55 -0.60
C PHE A 99 -17.61 4.96 -0.03
N LEU A 100 -18.84 5.24 0.39
CA LEU A 100 -19.15 6.45 1.15
C LEU A 100 -20.10 6.11 2.30
N LYS A 101 -19.91 6.76 3.44
CA LYS A 101 -20.82 6.72 4.58
C LYS A 101 -21.62 8.01 4.61
N ASN A 102 -22.93 7.89 4.50
CA ASN A 102 -23.82 9.03 4.59
C ASN A 102 -23.92 9.51 6.03
N HIS A 103 -24.27 10.79 6.20
CA HIS A 103 -24.47 11.43 7.51
C HIS A 103 -25.59 10.77 8.34
N LEU A 104 -26.47 9.99 7.70
CA LEU A 104 -27.51 9.18 8.34
C LEU A 104 -27.04 7.78 8.75
N GLY A 105 -25.76 7.46 8.56
CA GLY A 105 -25.18 6.16 8.90
C GLY A 105 -25.49 5.03 7.89
N THR A 106 -26.13 5.35 6.76
CA THR A 106 -26.29 4.41 5.63
C THR A 106 -25.03 4.38 4.77
N PHE A 107 -24.75 3.23 4.14
CA PHE A 107 -23.59 3.03 3.28
C PHE A 107 -24.00 3.11 1.83
N GLU A 108 -23.29 3.87 1.01
CA GLU A 108 -23.62 4.01 -0.40
C GLU A 108 -22.46 3.59 -1.31
N CYS A 109 -22.81 2.97 -2.43
CA CYS A 109 -21.87 2.66 -3.50
C CYS A 109 -21.97 3.70 -4.59
N LYS A 110 -20.97 4.59 -4.70
CA LYS A 110 -20.97 5.66 -5.73
C LYS A 110 -20.93 5.12 -7.16
N LEU A 111 -20.39 3.91 -7.35
CA LEU A 111 -20.33 3.27 -8.66
C LEU A 111 -21.71 2.76 -9.12
N CYS A 112 -22.50 2.21 -8.20
CA CYS A 112 -23.79 1.60 -8.53
C CYS A 112 -25.00 2.46 -8.16
N LEU A 113 -24.78 3.56 -7.42
CA LEU A 113 -25.80 4.42 -6.84
C LEU A 113 -26.80 3.62 -6.00
N THR A 114 -26.30 2.66 -5.23
CA THR A 114 -27.09 1.80 -4.35
C THR A 114 -26.83 2.13 -2.89
N LEU A 115 -27.90 2.11 -2.10
CA LEU A 115 -27.89 2.31 -0.66
C LEU A 115 -27.91 0.95 0.05
N HIS A 116 -27.10 0.82 1.10
CA HIS A 116 -26.93 -0.37 1.91
C HIS A 116 -27.07 0.01 3.39
N ASN A 117 -27.87 -0.76 4.12
CA ASN A 117 -28.15 -0.48 5.53
C ASN A 117 -27.05 -0.98 6.48
N THR A 118 -26.21 -1.92 6.02
CA THR A 118 -25.12 -2.50 6.81
C THR A 118 -23.87 -2.63 5.95
N GLU A 119 -22.69 -2.54 6.59
CA GLU A 119 -21.38 -2.73 5.93
C GLU A 119 -21.27 -4.10 5.26
N GLY A 120 -21.86 -5.14 5.87
CA GLY A 120 -21.90 -6.48 5.29
C GLY A 120 -22.71 -6.53 3.99
N ASN A 121 -23.83 -5.79 3.91
CA ASN A 121 -24.61 -5.71 2.68
C ASN A 121 -23.88 -4.93 1.58
N TYR A 122 -23.08 -3.92 1.95
CA TYR A 122 -22.19 -3.23 1.02
C TYR A 122 -21.09 -4.17 0.49
N LEU A 123 -20.42 -4.91 1.38
CA LEU A 123 -19.35 -5.85 1.01
C LEU A 123 -19.86 -7.01 0.13
N ALA A 124 -21.06 -7.52 0.40
CA ALA A 124 -21.70 -8.49 -0.48
C ALA A 124 -22.05 -7.88 -1.86
N HIS A 125 -22.42 -6.59 -1.89
CA HIS A 125 -22.71 -5.88 -3.13
C HIS A 125 -21.46 -5.67 -4.00
N THR A 126 -20.30 -5.32 -3.42
CA THR A 126 -19.06 -5.12 -4.18
C THR A 126 -18.58 -6.41 -4.86
N GLN A 127 -18.81 -7.56 -4.22
CA GLN A 127 -18.55 -8.89 -4.79
C GLN A 127 -19.63 -9.33 -5.81
N GLY A 128 -20.71 -8.56 -5.96
CA GLY A 128 -21.82 -8.86 -6.86
C GLY A 128 -21.49 -8.59 -8.33
N LYS A 129 -22.06 -9.40 -9.23
CA LYS A 129 -21.87 -9.29 -10.69
C LYS A 129 -22.19 -7.89 -11.24
N ARG A 130 -23.24 -7.23 -10.73
CA ARG A 130 -23.65 -5.89 -11.17
C ARG A 130 -22.57 -4.84 -10.89
N HIS A 131 -21.98 -4.89 -9.70
CA HIS A 131 -20.92 -3.97 -9.31
C HIS A 131 -19.66 -4.20 -10.16
N GLN A 132 -19.25 -5.46 -10.34
CA GLN A 132 -18.11 -5.84 -11.18
C GLN A 132 -18.30 -5.44 -12.65
N GLN A 133 -19.51 -5.60 -13.21
CA GLN A 133 -19.82 -5.16 -14.56
C GLN A 133 -19.74 -3.63 -14.72
N ASN A 134 -20.17 -2.87 -13.71
CA ASN A 134 -20.06 -1.41 -13.73
C ASN A 134 -18.60 -0.95 -13.64
N LEU A 135 -17.76 -1.64 -12.87
CA LEU A 135 -16.31 -1.42 -12.84
C LEU A 135 -15.71 -1.63 -14.23
N ALA A 136 -16.02 -2.75 -14.87
CA ALA A 136 -15.51 -3.07 -16.21
C ALA A 136 -15.97 -2.04 -17.26
N ARG A 137 -17.24 -1.61 -17.22
CA ARG A 137 -17.77 -0.58 -18.11
C ARG A 137 -17.09 0.77 -17.92
N ARG A 138 -16.78 1.13 -16.67
CA ARG A 138 -16.06 2.37 -16.35
C ARG A 138 -14.62 2.32 -16.83
N ALA A 139 -13.91 1.22 -16.57
CA ALA A 139 -12.56 1.00 -17.06
C ALA A 139 -12.48 1.10 -18.59
N ALA A 140 -13.41 0.47 -19.31
CA ALA A 140 -13.48 0.57 -20.76
C ALA A 140 -13.74 2.01 -21.27
N ARG A 141 -14.57 2.78 -20.56
CA ARG A 141 -14.82 4.19 -20.89
C ARG A 141 -13.60 5.07 -20.62
N GLU A 142 -12.90 4.85 -19.51
CA GLU A 142 -11.67 5.58 -19.17
C GLU A 142 -10.54 5.27 -20.16
N GLU A 143 -10.45 4.02 -20.63
CA GLU A 143 -9.54 3.61 -21.71
C GLU A 143 -9.87 4.32 -23.03
N GLN A 144 -11.14 4.37 -23.42
CA GLN A 144 -11.59 5.08 -24.63
C GLN A 144 -11.30 6.58 -24.60
N LEU A 145 -11.40 7.22 -23.43
CA LEU A 145 -11.14 8.66 -23.28
C LEU A 145 -9.66 9.00 -23.07
N GLY A 146 -8.76 8.01 -23.03
CA GLY A 146 -7.34 8.21 -22.72
C GLY A 146 -7.08 8.77 -21.31
N LEU A 147 -8.12 8.82 -20.48
CA LEU A 147 -8.10 9.26 -19.09
C LEU A 147 -7.78 8.12 -18.13
N ALA A 148 -7.62 6.90 -18.64
CA ALA A 148 -7.09 5.78 -17.90
C ALA A 148 -5.74 6.19 -17.31
N ALA A 149 -5.77 6.62 -16.05
CA ALA A 149 -4.62 6.63 -15.19
C ALA A 149 -4.23 5.16 -15.08
N LYS A 150 -3.39 4.70 -16.01
CA LYS A 150 -2.77 3.39 -15.89
C LYS A 150 -2.23 3.35 -14.47
N PRO A 151 -2.76 2.51 -13.57
CA PRO A 151 -2.12 2.32 -12.30
C PRO A 151 -0.69 2.01 -12.68
N ASN A 152 0.23 2.77 -12.10
CA ASN A 152 1.63 2.70 -12.44
C ASN A 152 2.16 1.39 -11.82
N THR A 153 1.61 0.25 -12.23
CA THR A 153 1.99 -1.10 -11.81
C THR A 153 3.40 -1.40 -12.29
N ALA A 154 3.85 -0.75 -13.37
CA ALA A 154 5.25 -0.66 -13.72
C ALA A 154 6.08 0.04 -12.62
N LYS A 155 5.61 1.15 -12.02
CA LYS A 155 6.31 1.76 -10.86
C LYS A 155 6.21 0.92 -9.59
N ALA A 156 5.08 0.27 -9.32
CA ALA A 156 4.91 -0.55 -8.11
C ALA A 156 5.69 -1.87 -8.18
N ALA A 157 5.72 -2.54 -9.34
CA ALA A 157 6.50 -3.75 -9.55
C ALA A 157 8.02 -3.47 -9.62
N LEU A 158 8.44 -2.34 -10.20
CA LEU A 158 9.85 -1.94 -10.21
C LEU A 158 10.32 -1.43 -8.84
N ALA A 159 9.45 -0.78 -8.06
CA ALA A 159 9.77 -0.34 -6.69
C ALA A 159 9.71 -1.48 -5.65
N ALA A 160 8.96 -2.56 -5.92
CA ALA A 160 8.92 -3.74 -5.07
C ALA A 160 10.14 -4.67 -5.26
N GLY A 161 10.98 -4.42 -6.28
CA GLY A 161 12.06 -5.34 -6.67
C GLY A 161 13.33 -5.26 -5.85
N ARG A 162 13.71 -4.10 -5.30
CA ARG A 162 14.98 -3.94 -4.58
C ARG A 162 14.88 -2.81 -3.56
N SER A 163 14.58 -3.14 -2.31
CA SER A 163 14.85 -2.22 -1.19
C SER A 163 16.34 -2.30 -0.87
N SER A 164 17.18 -1.75 -1.75
CA SER A 164 18.59 -1.58 -1.47
C SER A 164 18.78 -0.51 -0.38
N ILE A 165 19.69 -0.75 0.55
CA ILE A 165 20.04 0.20 1.60
C ILE A 165 20.64 1.43 0.91
N LYS A 166 20.05 2.62 1.12
CA LYS A 166 20.53 3.83 0.47
C LYS A 166 21.83 4.30 1.13
N ILE A 167 22.88 4.41 0.31
CA ILE A 167 24.25 4.76 0.73
C ILE A 167 24.35 6.25 1.09
N GLY A 168 23.44 7.07 0.55
CA GLY A 168 23.33 8.50 0.82
C GLY A 168 23.39 9.35 -0.44
N ARG A 169 23.93 10.56 -0.31
CA ARG A 169 24.02 11.54 -1.40
C ARG A 169 25.31 11.33 -2.21
N PRO A 170 25.23 11.26 -3.55
CA PRO A 170 26.41 11.13 -4.41
C PRO A 170 27.28 12.40 -4.38
N GLY A 171 28.57 12.24 -4.70
CA GLY A 171 29.49 13.34 -4.93
C GLY A 171 29.14 14.07 -6.23
N TYR A 172 29.29 15.40 -6.26
CA TYR A 172 29.01 16.17 -7.48
C TYR A 172 29.93 17.36 -7.63
N LYS A 173 30.14 17.76 -8.89
CA LYS A 173 30.85 18.97 -9.30
C LYS A 173 30.06 19.67 -10.39
N VAL A 174 29.88 20.98 -10.23
CA VAL A 174 29.14 21.81 -11.18
C VAL A 174 30.07 22.89 -11.72
N THR A 175 30.35 22.81 -13.02
CA THR A 175 31.19 23.80 -13.71
C THR A 175 30.30 24.74 -14.52
N LYS A 176 30.46 26.04 -14.29
CA LYS A 176 29.77 27.08 -15.05
C LYS A 176 30.73 27.61 -16.11
N SER A 177 30.33 27.57 -17.37
CA SER A 177 31.15 28.05 -18.48
C SER A 177 30.33 28.91 -19.43
N ARG A 178 31.04 29.54 -20.37
CA ARG A 178 30.43 30.29 -21.46
C ARG A 178 31.12 29.88 -22.75
N ASP A 179 30.33 29.54 -23.76
CA ASP A 179 30.86 29.20 -25.08
C ASP A 179 31.55 30.42 -25.69
N ALA A 180 32.78 30.26 -26.18
CA ALA A 180 33.56 31.36 -26.73
C ALA A 180 32.97 31.88 -28.05
N ALA A 181 32.42 31.00 -28.88
CA ALA A 181 31.87 31.37 -30.18
C ALA A 181 30.49 32.01 -30.05
N THR A 182 29.59 31.37 -29.30
CA THR A 182 28.18 31.79 -29.23
C THR A 182 27.84 32.65 -28.02
N LYS A 183 28.76 32.82 -27.06
CA LYS A 183 28.54 33.49 -25.77
C LYS A 183 27.40 32.89 -24.94
N GLN A 184 26.89 31.72 -25.31
CA GLN A 184 25.86 31.00 -24.57
C GLN A 184 26.40 30.57 -23.20
N ARG A 185 25.56 30.68 -22.18
CA ARG A 185 25.87 30.20 -20.82
C ARG A 185 25.71 28.68 -20.80
N SER A 186 26.66 27.97 -20.24
CA SER A 186 26.63 26.51 -20.09
C SER A 186 26.83 26.07 -18.65
N LEU A 187 26.19 24.96 -18.31
CA LEU A 187 26.37 24.25 -17.05
C LEU A 187 26.77 22.82 -17.37
N LEU A 188 27.86 22.36 -16.77
CA LEU A 188 28.32 20.99 -16.77
C LEU A 188 28.14 20.41 -15.37
N PHE A 189 27.40 19.32 -15.27
CA PHE A 189 27.19 18.55 -14.06
C PHE A 189 27.99 17.25 -14.17
N GLU A 190 28.90 17.04 -13.24
CA GLU A 190 29.65 15.79 -13.06
C GLU A 190 29.17 15.19 -11.75
N VAL A 191 28.57 14.00 -11.79
CA VAL A 191 28.04 13.30 -10.60
C VAL A 191 28.69 11.94 -10.49
N ASP A 192 29.34 11.69 -9.36
CA ASP A 192 30.16 10.51 -9.13
C ASP A 192 29.36 9.46 -8.35
N TYR A 193 29.31 8.23 -8.87
CA TYR A 193 28.58 7.10 -8.29
C TYR A 193 29.49 5.86 -8.09
N PRO A 194 30.51 5.92 -7.22
CA PRO A 194 31.51 4.84 -7.07
C PRO A 194 30.88 3.47 -6.71
N GLU A 195 29.75 3.48 -6.01
CA GLU A 195 29.03 2.27 -5.56
C GLU A 195 27.78 1.97 -6.40
N ALA A 196 27.66 2.51 -7.62
CA ALA A 196 26.58 2.10 -8.52
C ALA A 196 26.70 0.63 -8.91
N GLU A 197 25.55 -0.05 -9.03
CA GLU A 197 25.48 -1.43 -9.50
C GLU A 197 25.93 -1.55 -10.96
N GLU A 198 26.61 -2.65 -11.29
CA GLU A 198 27.08 -2.93 -12.64
C GLU A 198 25.90 -3.08 -13.62
N GLY A 199 25.96 -2.35 -14.74
CA GLY A 199 24.91 -2.34 -15.76
C GLY A 199 23.75 -1.35 -15.52
N VAL A 200 23.73 -0.62 -14.40
CA VAL A 200 22.72 0.42 -14.14
C VAL A 200 23.22 1.78 -14.64
N GLN A 201 22.49 2.37 -15.60
CA GLN A 201 22.76 3.73 -16.07
C GLN A 201 21.95 4.76 -15.26
N PRO A 202 22.59 5.82 -14.72
CA PRO A 202 21.88 6.92 -14.08
C PRO A 202 20.88 7.59 -15.02
N ARG A 203 19.74 8.03 -14.46
CA ARG A 203 18.68 8.72 -15.20
C ARG A 203 18.60 10.17 -14.76
N HIS A 204 18.27 11.06 -15.69
CA HIS A 204 18.07 12.47 -15.41
C HIS A 204 16.69 12.95 -15.88
N ARG A 205 16.16 13.99 -15.23
CA ARG A 205 14.87 14.60 -15.61
C ARG A 205 14.82 16.07 -15.18
N PHE A 206 14.22 16.93 -16.02
CA PHE A 206 13.80 18.27 -15.63
C PHE A 206 12.44 18.25 -14.93
N MET A 207 12.34 18.96 -13.82
CA MET A 207 11.15 19.08 -12.98
C MET A 207 10.84 20.56 -12.75
N SER A 208 9.55 20.90 -12.85
CA SER A 208 9.10 22.27 -12.57
C SER A 208 9.11 22.56 -11.07
N ALA A 209 9.17 23.84 -10.69
CA ALA A 209 9.14 24.24 -9.29
C ALA A 209 7.81 23.92 -8.58
N TYR A 210 6.74 23.59 -9.31
CA TYR A 210 5.43 23.21 -8.75
C TYR A 210 5.31 21.72 -8.41
N GLU A 211 6.15 20.87 -9.03
CA GLU A 211 6.16 19.42 -8.78
C GLU A 211 6.90 19.07 -7.48
N GLN A 212 7.88 19.89 -7.10
CA GLN A 212 8.68 19.69 -5.90
C GLN A 212 7.92 20.12 -4.64
N ARG A 213 8.10 19.38 -3.54
CA ARG A 213 7.38 19.57 -2.26
C ARG A 213 8.30 20.01 -1.11
N VAL A 214 9.56 20.33 -1.40
CA VAL A 214 10.58 20.60 -0.38
C VAL A 214 10.66 22.10 -0.08
N GLU A 215 10.82 22.91 -1.13
CA GLU A 215 10.85 24.37 -1.02
C GLU A 215 9.52 24.98 -1.48
N ALA A 216 9.26 26.24 -1.13
CA ALA A 216 8.15 26.99 -1.71
C ALA A 216 8.33 27.11 -3.25
N PRO A 217 7.26 26.93 -4.06
CA PRO A 217 7.37 26.92 -5.51
C PRO A 217 7.70 28.31 -6.06
N ASP A 218 8.85 28.44 -6.74
CA ASP A 218 9.27 29.65 -7.45
C ASP A 218 9.37 29.42 -8.97
N LYS A 219 8.61 30.19 -9.74
CA LYS A 219 8.54 30.10 -11.22
C LYS A 219 9.87 30.41 -11.93
N ASN A 220 10.76 31.16 -11.28
CA ASN A 220 12.04 31.58 -11.87
C ASN A 220 13.07 30.44 -11.92
N TYR A 221 12.78 29.33 -11.26
CA TYR A 221 13.67 28.18 -11.17
C TYR A 221 13.01 26.90 -11.68
N GLN A 222 13.86 26.00 -12.16
CA GLN A 222 13.56 24.63 -12.51
C GLN A 222 14.59 23.73 -11.84
N TYR A 223 14.28 22.45 -11.68
CA TYR A 223 15.14 21.50 -11.00
C TYR A 223 15.59 20.41 -11.97
N LEU A 224 16.89 20.15 -12.04
CA LEU A 224 17.45 19.01 -12.78
C LEU A 224 17.77 17.89 -11.81
N LEU A 225 17.07 16.77 -11.94
CA LEU A 225 17.24 15.60 -11.08
C LEU A 225 18.19 14.60 -11.71
N PHE A 226 18.99 13.95 -10.88
CA PHE A 226 19.73 12.75 -11.20
C PHE A 226 19.35 11.64 -10.23
N ALA A 227 19.04 10.47 -10.76
CA ALA A 227 18.66 9.29 -10.00
C ALA A 227 19.49 8.09 -10.44
N CYS A 228 20.10 7.42 -9.47
CA CYS A 228 20.82 6.17 -9.63
C CYS A 228 20.62 5.35 -8.34
N GLU A 229 20.29 4.07 -8.46
CA GLU A 229 20.24 3.16 -7.30
C GLU A 229 21.67 2.69 -6.99
N PRO A 230 22.12 2.63 -5.72
CA PRO A 230 21.40 2.81 -4.44
C PRO A 230 21.43 4.23 -3.85
N TYR A 231 21.82 5.23 -4.63
CA TYR A 231 21.97 6.60 -4.16
C TYR A 231 20.62 7.34 -3.99
N GLU A 232 20.63 8.37 -3.15
CA GLU A 232 19.51 9.31 -3.10
C GLU A 232 19.44 10.14 -4.39
N THR A 233 18.22 10.42 -4.84
CA THR A 233 18.00 11.32 -5.98
C THR A 233 18.43 12.74 -5.59
N VAL A 234 19.37 13.30 -6.35
CA VAL A 234 19.83 14.68 -6.17
C VAL A 234 19.16 15.60 -7.18
N ALA A 235 18.88 16.83 -6.76
CA ALA A 235 18.27 17.84 -7.61
C ALA A 235 19.08 19.14 -7.57
N PHE A 236 19.39 19.69 -8.74
CA PHE A 236 20.06 20.97 -8.89
C PHE A 236 19.06 22.05 -9.24
N LYS A 237 19.05 23.13 -8.47
CA LYS A 237 18.25 24.33 -8.73
C LYS A 237 18.91 25.15 -9.84
N ILE A 238 18.22 25.28 -10.96
CA ILE A 238 18.69 25.93 -12.19
C ILE A 238 17.71 27.05 -12.55
N PRO A 239 18.16 28.20 -13.10
CA PRO A 239 17.23 29.20 -13.62
C PRO A 239 16.32 28.62 -14.71
N ASN A 240 15.06 29.03 -14.72
CA ASN A 240 14.05 28.65 -15.70
C ASN A 240 14.22 29.46 -17.01
N HIS A 241 15.42 29.38 -17.59
CA HIS A 241 15.71 29.91 -18.91
C HIS A 241 15.57 28.80 -19.96
N PRO A 242 15.14 29.13 -21.19
CA PRO A 242 15.02 28.15 -22.25
C PRO A 242 16.37 27.50 -22.54
N ILE A 243 16.39 26.17 -22.53
CA ILE A 243 17.56 25.35 -22.84
C ILE A 243 17.59 25.11 -24.34
N ASP A 244 18.76 25.25 -24.94
CA ASP A 244 18.97 24.98 -26.35
C ASP A 244 19.00 23.46 -26.59
N LYS A 245 18.03 22.97 -27.37
CA LYS A 245 17.87 21.55 -27.71
C LYS A 245 18.46 21.21 -29.09
N GLY A 246 19.23 22.13 -29.69
CA GLY A 246 19.97 21.85 -30.91
C GLY A 246 20.95 20.68 -30.75
N GLU A 247 21.29 20.05 -31.86
CA GLU A 247 22.26 18.94 -31.89
C GLU A 247 23.59 19.40 -31.24
N GLY A 248 24.06 18.64 -30.25
CA GLY A 248 25.29 18.95 -29.50
C GLY A 248 25.18 20.01 -28.40
N ARG A 249 24.02 20.67 -28.20
CA ARG A 249 23.79 21.67 -27.14
C ARG A 249 23.23 21.08 -25.84
N PHE A 250 22.83 19.81 -25.86
CA PHE A 250 22.53 19.05 -24.66
C PHE A 250 23.22 17.69 -24.79
N PHE A 251 24.15 17.42 -23.89
CA PHE A 251 24.99 16.24 -23.94
C PHE A 251 24.94 15.50 -22.61
N THR A 252 24.81 14.18 -22.67
CA THR A 252 24.84 13.30 -21.50
C THR A 252 25.73 12.10 -21.78
N SER A 253 26.67 11.84 -20.90
CA SER A 253 27.60 10.70 -20.97
C SER A 253 27.62 9.97 -19.64
N TRP A 254 27.66 8.64 -19.73
CA TRP A 254 27.88 7.76 -18.59
C TRP A 254 29.15 6.97 -18.84
N ASP A 255 30.15 7.17 -17.98
CA ASP A 255 31.35 6.33 -17.98
C ASP A 255 31.16 5.21 -16.94
N GLY A 256 31.06 3.97 -17.42
CA GLY A 256 30.87 2.80 -16.56
C GLY A 256 32.11 2.39 -15.77
N GLU A 257 33.31 2.81 -16.20
CA GLU A 257 34.57 2.47 -15.52
C GLU A 257 34.83 3.42 -14.36
N SER A 258 34.80 4.73 -14.60
CA SER A 258 34.91 5.74 -13.53
C SER A 258 33.62 5.91 -12.72
N LYS A 259 32.50 5.33 -13.19
CA LYS A 259 31.15 5.49 -12.64
C LYS A 259 30.77 6.97 -12.46
N GLN A 260 31.17 7.78 -13.43
CA GLN A 260 30.89 9.21 -13.48
C GLN A 260 29.82 9.52 -14.52
N PHE A 261 28.80 10.27 -14.11
CA PHE A 261 27.75 10.76 -14.99
C PHE A 261 27.96 12.24 -15.29
N SER A 262 28.12 12.56 -16.58
CA SER A 262 28.36 13.92 -17.06
C SER A 262 27.19 14.42 -17.88
N ALA A 263 26.58 15.53 -17.48
CA ALA A 263 25.50 16.18 -18.22
C ALA A 263 25.85 17.65 -18.47
N GLN A 264 25.93 18.05 -19.74
CA GLN A 264 26.17 19.41 -20.16
C GLN A 264 24.95 20.00 -20.85
N LEU A 265 24.56 21.20 -20.45
CA LEU A 265 23.47 21.95 -21.06
C LEU A 265 23.91 23.36 -21.39
N PHE A 266 23.36 23.89 -22.48
CA PHE A 266 23.53 25.27 -22.91
C PHE A 266 22.18 26.00 -22.84
N PHE A 267 22.18 27.20 -22.27
CA PHE A 267 21.02 28.08 -22.32
C PHE A 267 20.98 28.81 -23.65
N GLN A 268 19.77 29.04 -24.16
CA GLN A 268 19.59 29.96 -25.27
C GLN A 268 20.08 31.36 -24.87
N ASP A 269 20.66 32.06 -25.82
CA ASP A 269 21.11 33.44 -25.62
C ASP A 269 19.87 34.31 -25.40
N PRO A 270 19.79 35.11 -24.32
CA PRO A 270 18.66 36.03 -24.11
C PRO A 270 18.42 36.98 -25.28
N SER A 271 19.43 37.28 -26.11
CA SER A 271 19.28 38.10 -27.32
C SER A 271 18.60 37.38 -28.48
N SER A 272 18.68 36.04 -28.52
CA SER A 272 18.07 35.19 -29.56
C SER A 272 16.62 34.80 -29.27
N VAL A 273 16.16 34.98 -28.03
CA VAL A 273 14.79 34.67 -27.63
C VAL A 273 13.85 35.71 -28.22
N LYS A 274 13.33 35.44 -29.42
CA LYS A 274 12.06 36.02 -29.85
C LYS A 274 11.05 35.66 -28.77
N ALA A 275 10.46 36.67 -28.13
CA ALA A 275 9.50 36.50 -27.05
C ALA A 275 8.48 35.42 -27.43
N ALA A 276 8.55 34.25 -26.79
CA ALA A 276 7.49 33.27 -26.88
C ALA A 276 6.20 33.97 -26.40
N PRO A 277 5.06 33.77 -27.08
CA PRO A 277 3.82 34.44 -26.69
C PRO A 277 3.50 34.01 -25.26
N GLN A 278 3.53 34.98 -24.34
CA GLN A 278 3.02 34.80 -23.00
C GLN A 278 1.56 34.40 -23.14
N GLY A 279 1.25 33.14 -22.82
CA GLY A 279 -0.13 32.67 -22.73
C GLY A 279 -0.93 33.65 -21.90
N SER A 280 -2.01 34.14 -22.48
CA SER A 280 -2.90 35.13 -21.90
C SER A 280 -3.21 34.80 -20.45
N ALA A 281 -2.68 35.63 -19.55
CA ALA A 281 -3.16 35.69 -18.18
C ALA A 281 -4.65 36.02 -18.26
N GLY A 282 -5.50 35.01 -17.99
CA GLY A 282 -6.93 35.20 -17.83
C GLY A 282 -7.17 36.29 -16.79
N ALA A 283 -7.75 37.41 -17.23
CA ALA A 283 -8.14 38.50 -16.36
C ALA A 283 -9.02 37.97 -15.22
N PRO A 284 -8.86 38.46 -13.98
CA PRO A 284 -9.77 38.11 -12.90
C PRO A 284 -11.15 38.68 -13.24
N LYS A 285 -12.16 37.81 -13.37
CA LYS A 285 -13.55 38.24 -13.53
C LYS A 285 -13.90 39.11 -12.31
N ARG A 286 -14.21 40.39 -12.59
CA ARG A 286 -14.76 41.34 -11.63
C ARG A 286 -15.92 40.70 -10.86
N ALA A 287 -15.84 40.77 -9.54
CA ALA A 287 -16.98 40.52 -8.66
C ALA A 287 -18.09 41.52 -9.04
N VAL A 288 -19.26 41.00 -9.44
CA VAL A 288 -20.46 41.81 -9.60
C VAL A 288 -21.03 42.03 -8.21
N SER A 289 -20.75 43.20 -7.65
CA SER A 289 -21.47 43.78 -6.54
C SER A 289 -22.87 44.19 -7.01
N ALA A 290 -23.87 43.36 -6.76
CA ALA A 290 -25.27 43.76 -6.87
C ALA A 290 -25.73 44.30 -5.50
N LEU A 291 -25.56 45.61 -5.33
CA LEU A 291 -26.37 46.41 -4.44
C LEU A 291 -27.80 46.42 -4.98
N ASN A 292 -28.78 46.06 -4.18
CA ASN A 292 -30.13 46.60 -4.28
C ASN A 292 -30.73 46.67 -2.87
N ALA A 293 -30.72 47.89 -2.32
CA ALA A 293 -31.82 48.39 -1.51
C ALA A 293 -33.11 48.35 -2.36
N GLY A 294 -34.33 48.18 -1.88
CA GLY A 294 -34.91 48.04 -0.55
C GLY A 294 -36.41 48.30 -0.68
N VAL A 295 -37.17 47.79 0.29
CA VAL A 295 -38.44 48.31 0.84
C VAL A 295 -39.78 48.10 0.07
N LEU A 296 -40.80 47.79 0.89
CA LEU A 296 -42.27 47.75 0.71
C LEU A 296 -42.79 46.64 -0.24
N ALA A 297 -43.73 45.77 0.14
CA ALA A 297 -44.84 45.83 1.10
C ALA A 297 -45.12 44.42 1.67
#